data_AF-A0AAU9P9G2-F1
#
_entry.id   AF-A0AAU9P9G2-F1
#
_cell.length_a   1.000
_cell.length_b   1.000
_cell.length_c   1.000
_cell.angle_alpha   90.00
_cell.angle_beta   90.00
_cell.angle_gamma   90.00
#
_symmetry.space_group_name_H-M   'P 1'
#
loop_
_entity.id
_entity.type
_entity.pdbx_description
1 polymer ?
#
loop_
_entity_poly.entity_id
_entity_poly.type
_entity_poly.pdbx_seq_one_letter_code
_entity_poly.pdbx_strand_id
1 'polypeptide(L)'
;MQKVYDHDTFTLDDKMGYAEIDVKPILEALNMTKENHHPSGTVLTTIQPIRTNFLAEESNIMWENNKIFQEMCLRLRMVERGLVELEVTWINNPDPGSNT
;
A
#
# COMPACT_ATOMS: atom_id res chain seq x y z
N MET A 1 -2.43 10.59 -3.02
CA MET A 1 -3.84 10.58 -3.48
C MET A 1 -3.91 9.82 -4.80
N GLN A 2 -4.59 8.67 -4.80
CA GLN A 2 -4.88 7.88 -6.01
C GLN A 2 -6.28 8.22 -6.53
N LYS A 3 -6.44 8.38 -7.85
CA LYS A 3 -7.70 8.76 -8.50
C LYS A 3 -8.05 7.75 -9.58
N VAL A 4 -9.32 7.40 -9.71
CA VAL A 4 -9.83 6.50 -10.77
C VAL A 4 -10.64 7.32 -11.76
N TYR A 5 -10.46 7.02 -13.04
CA TYR A 5 -11.13 7.68 -14.16
C TYR A 5 -11.64 6.63 -15.15
N ASP A 6 -12.81 6.87 -15.74
CA ASP A 6 -13.30 6.10 -16.89
C ASP A 6 -12.65 6.66 -18.15
N HIS A 7 -12.17 5.79 -19.04
CA HIS A 7 -11.49 6.23 -20.25
C HIS A 7 -12.48 6.35 -21.40
N ASP A 8 -12.70 7.58 -21.85
CA ASP A 8 -13.59 7.88 -22.97
C ASP A 8 -12.80 8.23 -24.24
N THR A 9 -13.21 7.66 -25.38
CA THR A 9 -12.51 7.88 -26.65
C THR A 9 -12.85 9.23 -27.31
N PHE A 10 -14.02 9.77 -27.03
CA PHE A 10 -14.55 10.98 -27.70
C PHE A 10 -15.08 12.05 -26.74
N THR A 11 -15.06 11.77 -25.44
CA THR A 11 -15.52 12.64 -24.35
C THR A 11 -14.43 12.79 -23.29
N LEU A 12 -14.65 13.68 -22.31
CA LEU A 12 -13.73 13.85 -21.17
C LEU A 12 -13.93 12.70 -20.18
N ASP A 13 -12.83 12.10 -19.74
CA ASP A 13 -12.82 11.04 -18.73
C ASP A 13 -13.60 11.41 -17.45
N ASP A 14 -14.56 10.56 -17.08
CA ASP A 14 -15.40 10.74 -15.90
C ASP A 14 -14.66 10.36 -14.61
N LYS A 15 -14.89 11.12 -13.53
CA LYS A 15 -14.29 10.83 -12.21
C LYS A 15 -15.00 9.64 -11.56
N MET A 16 -14.26 8.57 -11.26
CA MET A 16 -14.78 7.36 -10.61
C MET A 16 -14.40 7.25 -9.12
N GLY A 17 -14.08 8.38 -8.49
CA GLY A 17 -13.73 8.46 -7.08
C GLY A 17 -12.23 8.44 -6.80
N TYR A 18 -11.88 8.43 -5.52
CA TYR A 18 -10.49 8.48 -5.07
C TYR A 18 -10.29 7.72 -3.76
N ALA A 19 -9.03 7.32 -3.53
CA ALA A 19 -8.57 6.75 -2.28
C ALA A 19 -7.19 7.29 -1.90
N GLU A 20 -6.89 7.29 -0.61
CA GLU A 20 -5.59 7.68 -0.07
C GLU A 20 -5.02 6.56 0.80
N ILE A 21 -3.70 6.42 0.73
CA ILE A 21 -2.91 5.44 1.47
C ILE A 21 -1.95 6.24 2.35
N ASP A 22 -1.87 5.88 3.63
CA ASP A 22 -0.82 6.37 4.50
C ASP A 22 0.39 5.44 4.39
N VAL A 23 1.53 6.01 4.02
CA VAL A 23 2.81 5.29 3.84
C VAL A 23 3.66 5.29 5.11
N LYS A 24 3.27 6.01 6.17
CA LYS A 24 4.02 5.99 7.43
C LYS A 24 4.13 4.59 8.05
N PRO A 25 3.06 3.77 8.10
CA PRO A 25 3.13 2.45 8.72
C PRO A 25 4.15 1.51 8.05
N ILE A 26 4.24 1.53 6.72
CA ILE A 26 5.22 0.69 5.99
C ILE A 26 6.65 1.17 6.21
N LEU A 27 6.86 2.48 6.40
CA LEU A 27 8.18 3.06 6.71
C LEU A 27 8.63 2.72 8.13
N GLU A 28 7.71 2.76 9.09
CA GLU A 28 7.98 2.34 10.48
C GLU A 28 8.33 0.85 10.55
N ALA A 29 7.56 0.01 9.87
CA ALA A 29 7.85 -1.42 9.72
C ALA A 29 9.22 -1.66 9.06
N LEU A 30 9.59 -0.87 8.05
CA LEU A 30 10.92 -0.93 7.44
C LEU A 30 12.04 -0.62 8.42
N ASN A 31 11.88 0.39 9.28
CA ASN A 31 12.89 0.69 10.30
C ASN A 31 13.03 -0.44 11.32
N MET A 32 11.92 -1.06 11.75
CA MET A 32 11.94 -2.21 12.67
C MET A 32 12.72 -3.40 12.09
N THR A 33 12.55 -3.68 10.80
CA THR A 33 13.26 -4.80 10.13
C THR A 33 14.76 -4.55 9.90
N LYS A 34 15.21 -3.29 9.90
CA LYS A 34 16.65 -2.98 9.84
C LYS A 34 17.34 -3.29 11.17
N GLU A 35 16.62 -3.13 12.28
CA GLU A 35 17.14 -3.32 13.63
C GLU A 35 17.08 -4.78 14.07
N ASN A 36 16.15 -5.58 13.51
CA ASN A 36 15.90 -6.96 13.93
C ASN A 36 15.79 -7.93 12.75
N HIS A 37 16.34 -9.14 12.92
CA HIS A 37 16.14 -10.23 11.97
C HIS A 37 14.79 -10.91 12.23
N HIS A 38 13.85 -10.77 11.29
CA HIS A 38 12.55 -11.44 11.34
C HIS A 38 12.51 -12.69 10.45
N PRO A 39 11.86 -13.79 10.88
CA PRO A 39 11.62 -14.93 10.01
C PRO A 39 10.66 -14.55 8.88
N SER A 40 10.78 -15.23 7.73
CA SER A 40 9.88 -15.03 6.59
C SER A 40 8.43 -15.38 6.97
N GLY A 41 7.47 -14.58 6.51
CA GLY A 41 6.05 -14.72 6.84
C GLY A 41 5.64 -14.03 8.14
N THR A 42 6.46 -13.10 8.67
CA THR A 42 6.12 -12.35 9.88
C THR A 42 5.20 -11.19 9.54
N VAL A 43 4.05 -11.11 10.22
CA VAL A 43 3.21 -9.89 10.22
C VAL A 43 3.85 -8.86 11.14
N LEU A 44 4.31 -7.74 10.59
CA LEU A 44 4.94 -6.66 11.34
C LEU A 44 3.90 -5.74 11.97
N THR A 45 2.89 -5.37 11.18
CA THR A 45 1.84 -4.43 11.57
C THR A 45 0.54 -4.78 10.87
N THR A 46 -0.59 -4.69 11.58
CA THR A 46 -1.93 -4.79 11.00
C THR A 46 -2.65 -3.45 11.15
N ILE A 47 -3.18 -2.92 10.05
CA ILE A 47 -3.95 -1.68 10.01
C ILE A 47 -5.43 -2.04 9.85
N GLN A 48 -6.23 -1.67 10.83
CA GLN A 48 -7.67 -1.92 10.82
C GLN A 48 -8.41 -0.86 9.98
N PRO A 49 -9.53 -1.23 9.31
CA PRO A 49 -10.39 -0.26 8.64
C PRO A 49 -11.05 0.66 9.68
N ILE A 50 -10.90 1.97 9.49
CA ILE A 50 -11.48 3.00 10.37
C ILE A 50 -12.14 4.09 9.55
N ARG A 51 -13.02 4.88 10.17
CA ARG A 51 -13.81 5.91 9.46
C ARG A 51 -12.95 6.97 8.75
N THR A 52 -11.72 7.18 9.21
CA THR A 52 -10.79 8.18 8.68
C THR A 52 -9.86 7.64 7.60
N ASN A 53 -9.70 6.32 7.45
CA ASN A 53 -8.92 5.72 6.37
C ASN A 53 -9.81 5.25 5.22
N PHE A 54 -9.19 4.71 4.18
CA PHE A 54 -9.86 4.22 2.97
C PHE A 54 -9.86 2.70 2.89
N LEU A 55 -9.46 2.00 3.95
CA LEU A 55 -9.42 0.54 3.96
C LEU A 55 -10.84 -0.04 4.01
N ALA A 56 -11.13 -0.97 3.11
CA ALA A 56 -12.35 -1.77 3.11
C ALA A 56 -12.22 -2.99 4.05
N GLU A 57 -11.00 -3.51 4.16
CA GLU A 57 -10.63 -4.68 4.97
C GLU A 57 -9.36 -4.38 5.74
N GLU A 58 -8.98 -5.25 6.68
CA GLU A 58 -7.69 -5.10 7.35
C GLU A 58 -6.52 -5.21 6.36
N SER A 59 -5.47 -4.44 6.61
CA SER A 59 -4.27 -4.44 5.79
C SER A 59 -3.09 -4.90 6.63
N ASN A 60 -2.39 -5.92 6.15
CA ASN A 60 -1.23 -6.49 6.83
C ASN A 60 0.05 -6.04 6.14
N ILE A 61 0.99 -5.55 6.94
CA ILE A 61 2.37 -5.30 6.52
C ILE A 61 3.18 -6.52 6.91
N MET A 62 3.73 -7.19 5.90
CA MET A 62 4.39 -8.49 6.06
C MET A 62 5.86 -8.41 5.67
N TRP A 63 6.68 -9.17 6.38
CA TRP A 63 8.06 -9.46 6.05
C TRP A 63 8.16 -10.84 5.43
N GLU A 64 8.55 -10.91 4.16
CA GLU A 64 8.73 -12.17 3.45
C GLU A 64 9.90 -12.09 2.48
N ASN A 65 10.76 -13.12 2.47
CA ASN A 65 11.88 -13.23 1.53
C ASN A 65 12.77 -11.97 1.48
N ASN A 66 13.10 -11.41 2.64
CA ASN A 66 13.85 -10.15 2.80
C ASN A 66 13.20 -8.92 2.14
N LYS A 67 11.88 -8.93 1.97
CA LYS A 67 11.09 -7.81 1.44
C LYS A 67 9.95 -7.48 2.38
N ILE A 68 9.58 -6.20 2.39
CA ILE A 68 8.33 -5.74 2.99
C ILE A 68 7.33 -5.55 1.88
N PHE A 69 6.14 -6.08 2.11
CA PHE A 69 4.98 -5.80 1.29
C PHE A 69 3.74 -5.56 2.16
N GLN A 70 2.77 -4.86 1.60
CA GLN A 70 1.51 -4.53 2.24
C GLN A 70 0.37 -4.72 1.24
N GLU A 71 -0.54 -5.63 1.56
CA GLU A 71 -1.78 -5.83 0.79
C GLU A 71 -2.88 -4.91 1.32
N MET A 72 -3.61 -4.28 0.41
CA MET A 72 -4.66 -3.31 0.74
C MET A 72 -5.86 -3.47 -0.18
N CYS A 73 -7.04 -3.55 0.43
CA CYS A 73 -8.31 -3.33 -0.26
C CYS A 73 -8.86 -1.95 0.13
N LEU A 74 -9.00 -1.06 -0.85
CA LEU A 74 -9.41 0.33 -0.65
C LEU A 74 -10.82 0.58 -1.16
N ARG A 75 -11.65 1.23 -0.33
CA ARG A 75 -12.96 1.74 -0.73
C ARG A 75 -12.84 3.15 -1.28
N LEU A 76 -13.23 3.31 -2.54
CA LEU A 76 -13.27 4.61 -3.20
C LEU A 76 -14.32 5.52 -2.54
N ARG A 77 -13.98 6.80 -2.37
CA ARG A 77 -14.90 7.86 -1.93
C ARG A 77 -15.31 8.74 -3.10
N MET A 78 -16.40 9.48 -2.91
CA MET A 78 -17.05 10.34 -3.92
C MET A 78 -17.50 9.57 -5.19
N VAL A 79 -17.83 8.30 -5.02
CA VAL A 79 -18.45 7.42 -6.03
C VAL A 79 -19.47 6.53 -5.32
N GLU A 80 -20.51 6.08 -6.03
CA GLU A 80 -21.56 5.24 -5.43
C GLU A 80 -21.01 3.90 -4.92
N ARG A 81 -20.12 3.28 -5.71
CA ARG A 81 -19.52 1.98 -5.46
C ARG A 81 -18.15 1.91 -6.12
N GLY A 82 -17.23 1.14 -5.53
CA GLY A 82 -15.90 0.92 -6.07
C GLY A 82 -14.92 0.47 -5.01
N LEU A 83 -14.20 -0.61 -5.31
CA LEU A 83 -13.08 -1.12 -4.53
C LEU A 83 -11.85 -1.15 -5.41
N VAL A 84 -10.69 -0.92 -4.82
CA VAL A 84 -9.38 -1.07 -5.47
C VAL A 84 -8.53 -1.94 -4.57
N GLU A 85 -8.18 -3.12 -5.07
CA GLU A 85 -7.18 -3.99 -4.46
C GLU A 85 -5.80 -3.64 -5.03
N LEU A 86 -4.81 -3.51 -4.15
CA LEU A 86 -3.44 -3.27 -4.54
C LEU A 86 -2.45 -3.80 -3.49
N GLU A 87 -1.22 -4.00 -3.94
CA GLU A 87 -0.08 -4.37 -3.10
C GLU A 87 1.00 -3.29 -3.22
N VAL A 88 1.60 -2.91 -2.10
CA VAL A 88 2.76 -2.04 -2.06
C VAL A 88 3.95 -2.84 -1.58
N THR A 89 4.97 -2.97 -2.43
CA THR A 89 6.25 -3.59 -2.08
C THR A 89 7.34 -2.53 -1.97
N TRP A 90 8.15 -2.59 -0.91
CA TRP A 90 9.33 -1.73 -0.79
C TRP A 90 10.53 -2.34 -1.52
N ILE A 91 11.16 -1.55 -2.40
CA ILE A 91 12.36 -1.95 -3.16
C ILE A 91 13.53 -1.12 -2.66
N ASN A 92 14.56 -1.78 -2.11
CA ASN A 92 15.84 -1.14 -1.85
C ASN A 92 16.59 -1.01 -3.18
N ASN A 93 16.96 0.21 -3.56
CA ASN A 93 17.92 0.38 -4.63
C ASN A 93 19.28 -0.15 -4.16
N PRO A 94 19.98 -0.96 -4.97
CA PRO A 94 21.36 -1.31 -4.66
C PRO A 94 22.18 -0.02 -4.63
N ASP A 95 22.90 0.23 -3.53
CA ASP A 95 23.88 1.30 -3.49
C ASP A 95 24.91 1.03 -4.59
N PRO A 96 25.17 1.97 -5.51
CA PRO A 96 26.16 1.78 -6.58
C PRO A 96 27.61 1.70 -6.08
N GLY A 97 27.85 1.55 -4.77
CA GLY A 97 29.15 1.65 -4.12
C GLY A 97 29.64 0.41 -3.37
N SER A 98 28.89 -0.69 -3.26
CA SER A 98 29.38 -1.90 -2.57
C SER A 98 30.09 -2.87 -3.53
N ASN A 99 31.23 -2.43 -4.08
CA ASN A 99 32.30 -3.33 -4.52
C ASN A 99 33.45 -3.18 -3.50
N THR A 100 33.47 -4.05 -2.50
CA THR A 100 34.66 -4.37 -1.69
C THR A 100 34.59 -5.83 -1.29
#